data_AF-A0A1H7VYZ5-F1
#
_entry.id   AF-A0A1H7VYZ5-F1
#
_cell.length_a   1.000
_cell.length_b   1.000
_cell.length_c   1.000
_cell.angle_alpha   90.00
_cell.angle_beta   90.00
_cell.angle_gamma   90.00
#
_symmetry.space_group_name_H-M   'P 1'
#
loop_
_entity.id
_entity.type
_entity.pdbx_description
1 polymer ?
#
loop_
_entity_poly.entity_id
_entity_poly.type
_entity_poly.pdbx_seq_one_letter_code
_entity_poly.pdbx_strand_id
1 'polypeptide(L)'
;MKANSIRNFLGLFYLGTTTLLGAFILIFGESRNILPISKTDANSSFQIIIPTFIAQLTIIFRWYASPPKIENDDINIPRWVVIAPPILALLILIGTILLIAADNGASLEGGQIFKNIVTFIVSILGATTVFIVARVFGEAKKDVLDNIAKSSVQNGGGGHVGG
;
A
#
# COMPACT_ATOMS: atom_id res chain seq x y z
N MET A 1 -2.06 5.03 -15.88
CA MET A 1 -2.10 3.59 -15.49
C MET A 1 -3.53 3.32 -15.08
N LYS A 2 -4.18 2.28 -15.62
CA LYS A 2 -5.59 1.99 -15.33
C LYS A 2 -5.83 1.75 -13.84
N ALA A 3 -6.92 2.30 -13.31
CA ALA A 3 -7.28 2.17 -11.90
C ALA A 3 -7.37 0.70 -11.45
N ASN A 4 -7.97 -0.17 -12.28
CA ASN A 4 -8.07 -1.60 -12.01
C ASN A 4 -6.70 -2.28 -11.91
N SER A 5 -5.73 -1.91 -12.77
CA SER A 5 -4.37 -2.45 -12.70
C SER A 5 -3.66 -2.06 -11.41
N ILE A 6 -3.86 -0.83 -10.92
CA ILE A 6 -3.31 -0.36 -9.64
C ILE A 6 -3.91 -1.18 -8.49
N ARG A 7 -5.24 -1.32 -8.47
CA ARG A 7 -5.96 -2.12 -7.47
C ARG A 7 -5.45 -3.56 -7.42
N ASN A 8 -5.35 -4.22 -8.57
CA ASN A 8 -4.95 -5.62 -8.65
C ASN A 8 -3.51 -5.83 -8.21
N PHE A 9 -2.60 -4.94 -8.61
CA PHE A 9 -1.21 -5.02 -8.17
C PHE A 9 -1.08 -4.81 -6.66
N LEU A 10 -1.65 -3.71 -6.13
CA LEU A 10 -1.56 -3.42 -4.70
C LEU A 10 -2.29 -4.48 -3.85
N GLY A 11 -3.41 -5.00 -4.35
CA GLY A 11 -4.15 -6.04 -3.68
C GLY A 11 -3.38 -7.35 -3.59
N LEU A 12 -2.81 -7.82 -4.70
CA LEU A 12 -1.98 -9.01 -4.71
C LEU A 12 -0.73 -8.82 -3.85
N PHE A 13 -0.08 -7.65 -3.95
CA PHE A 13 1.11 -7.32 -3.16
C PHE A 13 0.78 -7.37 -1.66
N TYR A 14 -0.13 -6.52 -1.18
CA TYR A 14 -0.40 -6.43 0.26
C TYR A 14 -0.97 -7.72 0.83
N LEU A 15 -1.84 -8.44 0.09
CA LEU A 15 -2.35 -9.74 0.53
C LEU A 15 -1.22 -10.76 0.63
N GLY A 16 -0.45 -10.93 -0.45
CA GLY A 16 0.67 -11.87 -0.48
C GLY A 16 1.70 -11.57 0.61
N THR A 17 2.14 -10.33 0.74
CA THR A 17 3.13 -9.94 1.76
C THR A 17 2.58 -10.07 3.17
N THR A 18 1.31 -9.75 3.43
CA THR A 18 0.73 -9.89 4.78
C THR A 18 0.61 -11.36 5.15
N THR A 19 0.14 -12.22 4.23
CA THR A 19 0.04 -13.66 4.47
C THR A 19 1.41 -14.29 4.67
N LEU A 20 2.40 -13.94 3.84
CA LEU A 20 3.78 -14.41 3.97
C LEU A 20 4.41 -13.97 5.28
N LEU A 21 4.22 -12.69 5.67
CA LEU A 21 4.72 -12.18 6.94
C LEU A 21 4.02 -12.86 8.13
N GLY A 22 2.71 -13.05 8.07
CA GLY A 22 1.97 -13.76 9.10
C GLY A 22 2.44 -15.20 9.26
N ALA A 23 2.62 -15.93 8.15
CA ALA A 23 3.19 -17.27 8.15
C ALA A 23 4.61 -17.28 8.72
N PHE A 24 5.44 -16.33 8.32
CA PHE A 24 6.80 -16.18 8.83
C PHE A 24 6.82 -15.99 10.35
N ILE A 25 5.98 -15.12 10.90
CA ILE A 25 5.90 -14.87 12.34
C ILE A 25 5.39 -16.11 13.08
N LEU A 26 4.40 -16.82 12.54
CA LEU A 26 3.87 -18.04 13.17
C LEU A 26 4.89 -19.18 13.20
N ILE A 27 5.69 -19.33 12.15
CA ILE A 27 6.68 -20.41 12.03
C ILE A 27 7.98 -20.06 12.77
N PHE A 28 8.42 -18.80 12.72
CA PHE A 28 9.75 -18.39 13.12
C PHE A 28 9.80 -17.30 14.21
N GLY A 29 8.66 -16.84 14.72
CA GLY A 29 8.57 -15.74 15.69
C GLY A 29 9.34 -15.97 16.99
N GLU A 30 9.56 -17.23 17.39
CA GLU A 30 10.36 -17.59 18.56
C GLU A 30 11.78 -18.09 18.22
N SER A 31 12.09 -18.29 16.94
CA SER A 31 13.34 -18.88 16.49
C SER A 31 14.43 -17.82 16.34
N ARG A 32 15.35 -17.79 17.32
CA ARG A 32 16.57 -16.95 17.29
C ARG A 32 17.49 -17.22 16.09
N ASN A 33 17.32 -18.34 15.39
CA ASN A 33 18.23 -18.77 14.34
C ASN A 33 18.06 -18.01 13.01
N ILE A 34 16.92 -17.34 12.79
CA ILE A 34 16.64 -16.64 11.51
C ILE A 34 16.70 -15.12 11.67
N LEU A 35 16.29 -14.61 12.82
CA LEU A 35 16.42 -13.20 13.19
C LEU A 35 17.23 -13.14 14.49
N PRO A 36 18.58 -13.03 14.40
CA PRO A 36 19.46 -12.95 15.57
C PRO A 36 19.39 -11.54 16.20
N ILE A 37 18.18 -11.06 16.48
CA ILE A 37 17.90 -9.82 17.20
C ILE A 37 17.29 -10.12 18.57
N SER A 38 17.26 -9.12 19.45
CA SER A 38 16.62 -9.27 20.75
C SER A 38 15.11 -9.54 20.58
N LYS A 39 14.53 -10.36 21.46
CA LYS A 39 13.07 -10.63 21.44
C LYS A 39 12.26 -9.33 21.57
N THR A 40 12.78 -8.37 22.33
CA THR A 40 12.15 -7.06 22.56
C THR A 40 12.10 -6.23 21.27
N ASP A 41 13.18 -6.21 20.49
CA ASP A 41 13.25 -5.46 19.23
C ASP A 41 12.43 -6.12 18.13
N ALA A 42 12.44 -7.46 18.07
CA ALA A 42 11.58 -8.22 17.18
C ALA A 42 10.10 -7.92 17.45
N ASN A 43 9.68 -8.03 18.72
CA ASN A 43 8.31 -7.76 19.12
C ASN A 43 7.91 -6.30 18.83
N SER A 44 8.78 -5.34 19.16
CA SER A 44 8.57 -3.92 18.85
C SER A 44 8.39 -3.67 17.34
N SER A 45 9.17 -4.35 16.51
CA SER A 45 9.08 -4.24 15.06
C SER A 45 7.78 -4.87 14.53
N PHE A 46 7.37 -6.01 15.07
CA PHE A 46 6.11 -6.66 14.71
C PHE A 46 4.89 -5.82 15.10
N GLN A 47 4.94 -5.13 16.25
CA GLN A 47 3.91 -4.18 16.67
C GLN A 47 3.75 -2.99 15.72
N ILE A 48 4.75 -2.71 14.87
CA ILE A 48 4.70 -1.65 13.86
C ILE A 48 4.21 -2.20 12.51
N ILE A 49 4.78 -3.34 12.08
CA ILE A 49 4.48 -3.90 10.76
C ILE A 49 3.06 -4.43 10.70
N ILE A 50 2.64 -5.25 11.67
CA ILE A 50 1.35 -5.94 11.61
C ILE A 50 0.18 -4.96 11.47
N PRO A 51 0.02 -3.93 12.34
CA PRO A 51 -1.09 -3.00 12.20
C PRO A 51 -1.04 -2.23 10.88
N THR A 52 0.17 -1.89 10.40
CA THR A 52 0.31 -1.21 9.10
C THR A 52 -0.23 -2.09 7.99
N PHE A 53 0.22 -3.33 7.86
CA PHE A 53 -0.20 -4.23 6.78
C PHE A 53 -1.71 -4.53 6.85
N ILE A 54 -2.28 -4.68 8.05
CA ILE A 54 -3.74 -4.82 8.23
C ILE A 54 -4.48 -3.56 7.77
N ALA A 55 -4.00 -2.37 8.11
CA ALA A 55 -4.58 -1.11 7.66
C ALA A 55 -4.54 -0.98 6.12
N GLN A 56 -3.40 -1.32 5.50
CA GLN A 56 -3.24 -1.34 4.05
C GLN A 56 -4.24 -2.30 3.40
N LEU A 57 -4.36 -3.53 3.92
CA LEU A 57 -5.34 -4.50 3.43
C LEU A 57 -6.77 -4.01 3.55
N THR A 58 -7.10 -3.35 4.66
CA THR A 58 -8.45 -2.81 4.91
C THR A 58 -8.81 -1.77 3.85
N ILE A 59 -7.88 -0.87 3.52
CA ILE A 59 -8.05 0.13 2.46
C ILE A 59 -8.26 -0.55 1.10
N ILE A 60 -7.47 -1.57 0.78
CA ILE A 60 -7.59 -2.33 -0.46
C ILE A 60 -8.93 -3.09 -0.53
N PHE A 61 -9.35 -3.77 0.54
CA PHE A 61 -10.64 -4.47 0.57
C PHE A 61 -11.80 -3.52 0.43
N ARG A 62 -11.72 -2.32 1.03
CA ARG A 62 -12.70 -1.27 0.77
C ARG A 62 -12.72 -0.87 -0.71
N TRP A 63 -11.57 -0.78 -1.36
CA TRP A 63 -11.48 -0.51 -2.80
C TRP A 63 -12.09 -1.64 -3.66
N TYR A 64 -11.96 -2.90 -3.25
CA TYR A 64 -12.67 -4.01 -3.91
C TYR A 64 -14.18 -4.02 -3.65
N ALA A 65 -14.61 -3.71 -2.43
CA ALA A 65 -16.02 -3.69 -2.05
C ALA A 65 -16.77 -2.47 -2.63
N SER A 66 -16.06 -1.38 -2.90
CA SER A 66 -16.63 -0.13 -3.43
C SER A 66 -15.71 0.46 -4.49
N PRO A 67 -15.67 -0.12 -5.69
CA PRO A 67 -14.80 0.36 -6.75
C PRO A 67 -15.20 1.75 -7.24
N PRO A 68 -14.23 2.61 -7.57
CA PRO A 68 -14.49 3.90 -8.21
C PRO A 68 -15.02 3.65 -9.64
N LYS A 69 -15.93 4.52 -10.13
CA LYS A 69 -16.56 4.37 -11.45
C LYS A 69 -15.62 4.49 -12.66
N ILE A 70 -14.36 4.84 -12.42
CA ILE A 70 -13.31 5.08 -13.41
C ILE A 70 -12.38 3.86 -13.59
N GLU A 71 -12.87 2.63 -13.33
CA GLU A 71 -12.02 1.42 -13.26
C GLU A 71 -11.15 1.20 -14.51
N ASN A 72 -11.68 1.57 -15.68
CA ASN A 72 -11.03 1.38 -16.98
C ASN A 72 -10.28 2.62 -17.48
N ASP A 73 -10.44 3.75 -16.81
CA ASP A 73 -9.85 5.01 -17.23
C ASP A 73 -8.40 5.10 -16.78
N ASP A 74 -7.60 5.80 -17.59
CA ASP A 74 -6.21 6.05 -17.26
C ASP A 74 -6.13 7.14 -16.20
N ILE A 75 -5.75 6.73 -15.00
CA ILE A 75 -5.39 7.68 -13.95
C ILE A 75 -4.02 8.25 -14.33
N ASN A 76 -3.92 9.58 -14.31
CA ASN A 76 -2.66 10.30 -14.52
C ASN A 76 -1.77 10.17 -13.27
N ILE A 77 -1.25 8.96 -13.08
CA ILE A 77 -0.23 8.57 -12.11
C ILE A 77 0.84 7.76 -12.85
N PRO A 78 2.13 8.15 -12.73
CA PRO A 78 3.24 7.36 -13.27
C PRO A 78 3.33 5.99 -12.60
N ARG A 79 3.60 4.93 -13.38
CA ARG A 79 3.68 3.54 -12.87
C ARG A 79 4.69 3.39 -11.74
N TRP A 80 5.81 4.10 -11.78
CA TRP A 80 6.86 4.00 -10.77
C TRP A 80 6.38 4.48 -9.39
N VAL A 81 5.47 5.46 -9.31
CA VAL A 81 4.91 5.94 -8.03
C VAL A 81 4.09 4.86 -7.34
N VAL A 82 3.48 3.96 -8.11
CA VAL A 82 2.67 2.84 -7.61
C VAL A 82 3.53 1.63 -7.27
N ILE A 83 4.49 1.29 -8.15
CA ILE A 83 5.23 0.03 -8.07
C ILE A 83 6.50 0.16 -7.23
N ALA A 84 7.23 1.28 -7.33
CA ALA A 84 8.55 1.39 -6.71
C ALA A 84 8.48 1.34 -5.17
N PRO A 85 7.56 2.04 -4.48
CA PRO A 85 7.51 2.00 -3.02
C PRO A 85 7.34 0.59 -2.41
N PRO A 86 6.34 -0.23 -2.83
CA PRO A 86 6.20 -1.60 -2.31
C PRO A 86 7.39 -2.50 -2.64
N ILE A 87 7.96 -2.39 -3.84
CA ILE A 87 9.10 -3.21 -4.25
C ILE A 87 10.37 -2.81 -3.49
N LEU A 88 10.67 -1.51 -3.37
CA LEU A 88 11.82 -1.01 -2.61
C LEU A 88 11.71 -1.33 -1.12
N ALA A 89 10.52 -1.18 -0.54
CA ALA A 89 10.25 -1.61 0.83
C ALA A 89 10.59 -3.08 1.06
N LEU A 90 10.14 -3.96 0.16
CA LEU A 90 10.43 -5.38 0.24
C LEU A 90 11.92 -5.68 0.09
N LEU A 91 12.59 -5.04 -0.87
CA LEU A 91 14.03 -5.22 -1.09
C LEU A 91 14.88 -4.74 0.10
N ILE A 92 14.54 -3.58 0.67
CA ILE A 92 15.22 -3.05 1.86
C ILE A 92 15.00 -3.99 3.04
N LEU A 93 13.77 -4.49 3.24
CA LEU A 93 13.47 -5.42 4.34
C LEU A 93 14.25 -6.73 4.20
N ILE A 94 14.22 -7.35 3.02
CA ILE A 94 14.96 -8.59 2.75
C ILE A 94 16.47 -8.37 2.91
N GLY A 95 17.01 -7.30 2.31
CA GLY A 95 18.43 -6.96 2.42
C GLY A 95 18.86 -6.77 3.87
N THR A 96 18.04 -6.12 4.68
CA THR A 96 18.30 -5.91 6.11
C THR A 96 18.31 -7.23 6.88
N ILE A 97 17.34 -8.11 6.64
CA ILE A 97 17.28 -9.43 7.26
C ILE A 97 18.52 -10.25 6.89
N LEU A 98 18.92 -10.24 5.62
CA LEU A 98 20.11 -10.96 5.14
C LEU A 98 21.40 -10.43 5.77
N LEU A 99 21.56 -9.10 5.88
CA LEU A 99 22.73 -8.49 6.51
C LEU A 99 22.81 -8.83 8.01
N ILE A 100 21.69 -8.74 8.72
CA ILE A 100 21.61 -9.09 10.14
C ILE A 100 21.89 -10.59 10.35
N ALA A 101 21.38 -11.45 9.47
CA ALA A 101 21.62 -12.88 9.53
C ALA A 101 23.09 -13.23 9.25
N ALA A 102 23.72 -12.60 8.24
CA ALA A 102 25.11 -12.84 7.87
C ALA A 102 26.09 -12.46 8.98
N ASP A 103 25.76 -11.43 9.75
CA ASP A 103 26.59 -10.94 10.87
C ASP A 103 26.17 -11.53 12.23
N ASN A 104 25.25 -12.51 12.26
CA ASN A 104 24.68 -13.06 13.50
C ASN A 104 24.17 -11.99 14.49
N GLY A 105 23.74 -10.82 13.98
CA GLY A 105 23.36 -9.68 14.81
C GLY A 105 24.50 -9.05 15.62
N ALA A 106 25.76 -9.33 15.29
CA ALA A 106 26.95 -8.81 15.97
C ALA A 106 27.18 -7.30 15.73
N SER A 107 26.64 -6.76 14.63
CA SER A 107 26.53 -5.32 14.40
C SER A 107 25.95 -4.67 15.64
N LEU A 108 26.74 -3.77 16.25
CA LEU A 108 26.34 -2.92 17.36
C LEU A 108 24.96 -2.33 17.02
N GLU A 109 23.91 -2.84 17.67
CA GLU A 109 22.49 -2.43 17.51
C GLU A 109 21.68 -2.99 16.32
N GLY A 110 21.97 -4.21 15.82
CA GLY A 110 21.17 -4.85 14.75
C GLY A 110 19.65 -4.85 14.98
N GLY A 111 19.18 -4.98 16.23
CA GLY A 111 17.77 -4.87 16.59
C GLY A 111 17.17 -3.46 16.44
N GLN A 112 17.90 -2.42 16.86
CA GLN A 112 17.46 -1.03 16.70
C GLN A 112 17.48 -0.59 15.24
N ILE A 113 18.50 -1.01 14.48
CA ILE A 113 18.59 -0.77 13.03
C ILE A 113 17.39 -1.41 12.31
N PHE A 114 17.08 -2.68 12.63
CA PHE A 114 15.93 -3.37 12.07
C PHE A 114 14.63 -2.61 12.34
N LYS A 115 14.39 -2.20 13.59
CA LYS A 115 13.22 -1.43 13.99
C LYS A 115 13.11 -0.09 13.23
N ASN A 116 14.22 0.63 13.09
CA ASN A 116 14.27 1.91 12.37
C ASN A 116 13.92 1.71 10.89
N ILE A 117 14.48 0.69 10.26
CA ILE A 117 14.22 0.34 8.85
C ILE A 117 12.76 -0.06 8.66
N VAL A 118 12.24 -0.90 9.54
CA VAL A 118 10.83 -1.28 9.57
C VAL A 118 9.93 -0.04 9.63
N THR A 119 10.22 0.88 10.55
CA THR A 119 9.47 2.13 10.74
C THR A 119 9.51 3.02 9.49
N PHE A 120 10.68 3.14 8.87
CA PHE A 120 10.85 3.88 7.64
C PHE A 120 10.03 3.28 6.49
N ILE A 121 10.09 1.95 6.32
CA ILE A 121 9.35 1.22 5.30
C ILE A 121 7.84 1.41 5.47
N VAL A 122 7.30 1.18 6.67
CA VAL A 122 5.85 1.34 6.88
C VAL A 122 5.39 2.78 6.67
N SER A 123 6.23 3.77 6.96
CA SER A 123 5.93 5.19 6.72
C SER A 123 5.82 5.50 5.23
N ILE A 124 6.77 5.01 4.42
CA ILE A 124 6.74 5.19 2.95
C ILE A 124 5.53 4.47 2.34
N LEU A 125 5.26 3.24 2.75
CA LEU A 125 4.10 2.48 2.28
C LEU A 125 2.79 3.18 2.66
N GLY A 126 2.69 3.68 3.90
CA GLY A 126 1.58 4.49 4.39
C GLY A 126 1.33 5.72 3.52
N ALA A 127 2.36 6.55 3.34
CA ALA A 127 2.28 7.77 2.54
C ALA A 127 1.89 7.47 1.08
N THR A 128 2.49 6.43 0.49
CA THR A 128 2.22 6.02 -0.89
C THR A 128 0.77 5.58 -1.06
N THR A 129 0.26 4.73 -0.17
CA THR A 129 -1.14 4.28 -0.28
C THR A 129 -2.11 5.45 -0.12
N VAL A 130 -1.90 6.33 0.86
CA VAL A 130 -2.75 7.50 1.05
C VAL A 130 -2.75 8.37 -0.21
N PHE A 131 -1.58 8.62 -0.80
CA PHE A 131 -1.47 9.36 -2.06
C PHE A 131 -2.24 8.71 -3.20
N ILE A 132 -2.05 7.40 -3.42
CA ILE A 132 -2.72 6.65 -4.50
C ILE A 132 -4.23 6.67 -4.31
N VAL A 133 -4.72 6.39 -3.10
CA VAL A 133 -6.14 6.38 -2.78
C VAL A 133 -6.74 7.77 -2.97
N ALA A 134 -6.11 8.81 -2.45
CA ALA A 134 -6.59 10.18 -2.60
C ALA A 134 -6.71 10.57 -4.08
N ARG A 135 -5.73 10.17 -4.90
CA ARG A 135 -5.71 10.47 -6.33
C ARG A 135 -6.77 9.69 -7.11
N VAL A 136 -6.88 8.39 -6.88
CA VAL A 136 -7.86 7.50 -7.54
C VAL A 136 -9.29 7.93 -7.23
N PHE A 137 -9.62 8.09 -5.94
CA PHE A 137 -10.98 8.45 -5.54
C PHE A 137 -11.29 9.94 -5.79
N GLY A 138 -10.26 10.80 -5.82
CA GLY A 138 -10.39 12.21 -6.20
C GLY A 138 -10.78 12.38 -7.67
N GLU A 139 -10.17 11.64 -8.60
CA GLU A 139 -10.56 11.67 -10.02
C GLU A 139 -11.98 11.13 -10.22
N ALA A 140 -12.32 10.03 -9.54
CA ALA A 140 -13.65 9.44 -9.65
C ALA A 140 -14.76 10.42 -9.25
N LYS A 141 -14.51 11.26 -8.24
CA LYS A 141 -15.46 12.29 -7.82
C LYS A 141 -15.59 13.41 -8.87
N LYS A 142 -14.48 13.83 -9.47
CA LYS A 142 -14.47 14.88 -10.49
C LYS A 142 -15.27 14.47 -11.72
N ASP A 143 -15.07 13.25 -12.23
CA ASP A 143 -15.78 12.75 -13.41
C ASP A 143 -17.30 12.68 -13.20
N VAL A 144 -17.74 12.31 -11.99
CA VAL A 144 -19.18 12.32 -11.65
C VAL A 144 -19.75 13.74 -11.70
N LEU A 145 -19.04 14.73 -11.14
CA LEU A 145 -19.48 16.12 -11.14
C LEU A 145 -19.51 16.70 -12.57
N ASP A 146 -18.50 16.41 -13.38
CA ASP A 146 -18.42 16.87 -14.78
C ASP A 146 -19.57 16.26 -15.62
N ASN A 147 -19.93 15.00 -15.39
CA ASN A 147 -21.04 14.35 -16.07
C ASN A 147 -22.41 14.91 -15.64
N ILE A 148 -22.59 15.26 -14.37
CA ILE A 148 -23.80 15.95 -13.88
C ILE A 148 -23.92 17.35 -14.49
N ALA A 149 -22.81 18.09 -14.57
CA ALA A 149 -22.79 19.42 -15.18
C ALA A 149 -23.12 19.37 -16.69
N LYS A 150 -22.63 18.35 -17.41
CA LYS A 150 -22.95 18.18 -18.85
C LYS A 150 -24.43 17.82 -19.09
N SER A 151 -25.01 16.95 -18.26
CA SER A 151 -26.41 16.53 -18.42
C SER A 151 -27.41 17.64 -18.07
N SER A 152 -27.09 18.52 -17.11
CA SER A 152 -27.93 19.68 -16.79
C SER A 152 -27.92 20.74 -17.90
N VAL A 153 -26.80 20.93 -18.59
CA VAL A 153 -26.70 21.83 -19.75
C VAL A 153 -27.49 21.31 -20.96
N GLN A 154 -27.44 20.00 -21.24
CA GLN A 154 -28.22 19.41 -22.34
C GLN A 154 -29.74 19.47 -22.10
N ASN A 155 -30.19 19.27 -20.86
CA ASN A 155 -31.62 19.34 -20.54
C ASN A 155 -32.16 20.77 -20.44
N GLY A 156 -31.31 21.78 -20.20
CA GLY A 156 -31.70 23.19 -20.17
C GLY A 156 -31.79 23.88 -21.54
N GLY A 157 -31.21 23.28 -22.60
CA GLY A 157 -31.17 23.86 -23.95
C GLY A 157 -32.38 23.54 -24.85
N GLY A 158 -33.29 22.66 -24.42
CA GLY A 158 -34.45 22.21 -25.21
C GLY A 158 -35.65 23.16 -25.23
N GLY A 159 -35.59 24.30 -24.53
CA GLY A 159 -36.65 25.31 -24.51
C GLY A 159 -36.57 26.28 -25.68
N HIS A 160 -36.66 25.81 -26.93
CA HIS A 160 -36.87 26.68 -28.09
C HIS A 160 -38.34 26.59 -28.56
N VAL A 161 -39.12 27.52 -28.03
CA VAL A 161 -40.20 28.30 -28.66
C VAL A 161 -40.81 27.67 -29.92
N GLY A 162 -41.90 26.92 -29.74
CA GLY A 162 -42.92 26.77 -30.77
C GLY A 162 -43.95 27.87 -30.60
N GLY A 163 -43.89 28.88 -31.47
CA GLY A 163 -44.97 29.85 -31.69
C GLY A 163 -46.05 29.31 -32.61
#